data_AF-A0A1X0U9P2-F1
#
_entry.id   AF-A0A1X0U9P2-F1
#
_cell.length_a   1.000
_cell.length_b   1.000
_cell.length_c   1.000
_cell.angle_alpha   90.00
_cell.angle_beta   90.00
_cell.angle_gamma   90.00
#
_symmetry.space_group_name_H-M   'P 1'
#
loop_
_entity.id
_entity.type
_entity.pdbx_description
1 polymer ?
#
loop_
_entity_poly.entity_id
_entity_poly.type
_entity_poly.pdbx_seq_one_letter_code
_entity_poly.pdbx_strand_id
1 'polypeptide(L)'
;MGSSLNEIDAAFRHRLTFPSDRRAGGTSEVPDHTAGVPQIIQDVDTQQLARVSYELTQGISQGAIGGIPLRDHFQRSLHRIYGDRHNAGQRAAAGFLRSNHSVGVDMLGLRQGRSVIEAFGDFLMDCECIDQAHAAQIEHDLLTGLLKTLTRHPDTGFVVRHQQVHRTGSTSWVAYSDAAGALRDTGRAPVQPIAFVACNGRFFTGPVALVLIAGLLWNSDRRPLWTAQFDENSIAAARTALASKGLIQ
;
A
#
# COMPACT_ATOMS: atom_id res chain seq x y z
N MET A 1 -27.33 -12.55 -16.58
CA MET A 1 -26.26 -13.57 -16.41
C MET A 1 -24.88 -13.12 -16.89
N GLY A 2 -24.73 -12.05 -17.70
CA GLY A 2 -23.42 -11.56 -18.15
C GLY A 2 -22.62 -10.69 -17.15
N SER A 3 -23.19 -10.22 -16.05
CA SER A 3 -22.46 -9.35 -15.10
C SER A 3 -21.66 -10.12 -14.04
N SER A 4 -22.16 -11.27 -13.55
CA SER A 4 -21.45 -12.04 -12.51
C SER A 4 -20.23 -12.76 -13.08
N LEU A 5 -20.25 -13.15 -14.36
CA LEU A 5 -19.09 -13.72 -15.05
C LEU A 5 -17.97 -12.70 -15.24
N ASN A 6 -18.30 -11.42 -15.52
CA ASN A 6 -17.31 -10.35 -15.61
C ASN A 6 -16.72 -9.98 -14.23
N GLU A 7 -17.53 -10.01 -13.17
CA GLU A 7 -17.05 -9.82 -11.79
C GLU A 7 -16.14 -10.98 -11.34
N ILE A 8 -16.48 -12.22 -11.72
CA ILE A 8 -15.64 -13.40 -11.48
C ILE A 8 -14.35 -13.33 -12.30
N ASP A 9 -14.39 -12.94 -13.57
CA ASP A 9 -13.21 -12.84 -14.45
C ASP A 9 -12.23 -11.74 -14.01
N ALA A 10 -12.75 -10.62 -13.49
CA ALA A 10 -11.92 -9.59 -12.83
C ALA A 10 -11.26 -10.16 -11.57
N ALA A 11 -12.06 -10.71 -10.64
CA ALA A 11 -11.62 -11.42 -9.44
C ALA A 11 -10.60 -12.53 -9.72
N PHE A 12 -10.69 -13.15 -10.90
CA PHE A 12 -9.84 -14.24 -11.36
C PHE A 12 -8.44 -13.78 -11.78
N ARG A 13 -8.36 -12.70 -12.56
CA ARG A 13 -7.08 -12.03 -12.89
C ARG A 13 -6.32 -11.60 -11.63
N HIS A 14 -7.05 -11.30 -10.55
CA HIS A 14 -6.49 -10.87 -9.27
C HIS A 14 -5.86 -11.98 -8.41
N ARG A 15 -6.01 -13.27 -8.76
CA ARG A 15 -5.46 -14.39 -7.95
C ARG A 15 -4.63 -15.42 -8.70
N LEU A 16 -4.76 -15.56 -10.01
CA LEU A 16 -4.28 -16.76 -10.72
C LEU A 16 -3.24 -16.49 -11.77
N THR A 17 -2.13 -15.88 -11.36
CA THR A 17 -1.04 -15.74 -12.33
C THR A 17 0.30 -16.06 -11.64
N PHE A 18 0.33 -17.35 -11.28
CA PHE A 18 1.38 -18.31 -10.92
C PHE A 18 2.02 -18.29 -9.51
N PRO A 19 2.10 -19.47 -8.84
CA PRO A 19 3.03 -19.67 -7.74
C PRO A 19 4.44 -19.78 -8.34
N SER A 20 5.29 -18.82 -8.03
CA SER A 20 6.74 -18.99 -8.13
C SER A 20 7.26 -18.99 -6.72
N ASP A 21 7.99 -20.04 -6.34
CA ASP A 21 8.82 -19.99 -5.15
C ASP A 21 9.73 -18.76 -5.20
N ARG A 22 10.01 -18.19 -4.02
CA ARG A 22 10.98 -17.11 -3.83
C ARG A 22 12.31 -17.50 -4.48
N ARG A 23 12.56 -17.06 -5.72
CA ARG A 23 13.84 -17.31 -6.40
C ARG A 23 14.89 -16.34 -5.85
N ALA A 24 15.71 -16.89 -4.96
CA ALA A 24 17.13 -16.58 -4.95
C ALA A 24 17.68 -16.68 -6.39
N GLY A 25 18.63 -15.80 -6.71
CA GLY A 25 19.04 -15.45 -8.06
C GLY A 25 19.30 -16.63 -9.03
N GLY A 26 18.96 -16.38 -10.30
CA GLY A 26 19.26 -17.26 -11.42
C GLY A 26 18.38 -16.90 -12.62
N THR A 27 18.91 -16.07 -13.53
CA THR A 27 18.32 -15.81 -14.84
C THR A 27 18.33 -17.07 -15.69
N SER A 28 17.17 -17.46 -16.21
CA SER A 28 17.11 -18.31 -17.39
C SER A 28 16.06 -17.72 -18.33
N GLU A 29 16.48 -17.53 -19.58
CA GLU A 29 15.76 -16.88 -20.66
C GLU A 29 14.42 -17.57 -20.92
N VAL A 30 13.35 -16.78 -21.06
CA VAL A 30 12.03 -17.26 -21.49
C VAL A 30 11.93 -17.02 -23.00
N PRO A 31 11.75 -18.06 -23.84
CA PRO A 31 11.57 -17.87 -25.27
C PRO A 31 10.17 -17.32 -25.58
N ASP A 32 10.12 -16.44 -26.56
CA ASP A 32 8.92 -15.82 -27.09
C ASP A 32 8.17 -16.78 -28.02
N HIS A 33 6.94 -17.17 -27.67
CA HIS A 33 6.04 -17.88 -28.56
C HIS A 33 4.61 -17.34 -28.46
N THR A 34 4.25 -16.56 -29.47
CA THR A 34 2.89 -16.22 -29.84
C THR A 34 2.35 -17.26 -30.82
N ALA A 35 1.63 -18.28 -30.34
CA ALA A 35 0.55 -18.99 -31.05
C ALA A 35 -0.06 -20.10 -30.18
N GLY A 36 -1.38 -20.06 -30.00
CA GLY A 36 -2.14 -21.06 -29.23
C GLY A 36 -2.25 -20.71 -27.74
N VAL A 37 -3.47 -20.74 -27.20
CA VAL A 37 -3.72 -20.50 -25.77
C VAL A 37 -2.83 -21.46 -24.96
N PRO A 38 -1.94 -20.96 -24.07
CA PRO A 38 -1.02 -21.80 -23.33
C PRO A 38 -1.74 -22.91 -22.55
N GLN A 39 -1.22 -24.14 -22.57
CA GLN A 39 -1.74 -25.29 -21.83
C GLN A 39 -1.94 -24.98 -20.33
N ILE A 40 -1.13 -24.07 -19.81
CA ILE A 40 -1.18 -23.55 -18.44
C ILE A 40 -2.52 -22.86 -18.07
N ILE A 41 -3.28 -22.38 -19.07
CA ILE A 41 -4.61 -21.79 -18.90
C ILE A 41 -5.70 -22.89 -18.92
N GLN A 42 -5.44 -24.02 -19.58
CA GLN A 42 -6.33 -25.18 -19.59
C GLN A 42 -6.25 -25.97 -18.27
N ASP A 43 -5.13 -25.87 -17.57
CA ASP A 43 -4.88 -26.54 -16.28
C ASP A 43 -5.37 -25.73 -15.05
N VAL A 44 -6.08 -24.61 -15.24
CA VAL A 44 -6.66 -23.91 -14.09
C VAL A 44 -7.90 -24.66 -13.60
N ASP A 45 -7.63 -25.67 -12.78
CA ASP A 45 -8.58 -26.60 -12.20
C ASP A 45 -9.78 -25.89 -11.58
N THR A 46 -10.99 -26.28 -11.99
CA THR A 46 -12.27 -25.87 -11.40
C THR A 46 -12.29 -25.87 -9.87
N GLN A 47 -11.54 -26.76 -9.22
CA GLN A 47 -11.40 -26.77 -7.76
C GLN A 47 -10.51 -25.62 -7.25
N GLN A 48 -9.44 -25.27 -7.97
CA GLN A 48 -8.67 -24.05 -7.69
C GLN A 48 -9.48 -22.80 -7.96
N LEU A 49 -10.30 -22.77 -9.01
CA LEU A 49 -11.27 -21.68 -9.27
C LEU A 49 -12.24 -21.52 -8.09
N ALA A 50 -12.82 -22.63 -7.64
CA ALA A 50 -13.80 -22.65 -6.54
C ALA A 50 -13.16 -22.24 -5.21
N ARG A 51 -11.94 -22.71 -4.92
CA ARG A 51 -11.18 -22.31 -3.73
C ARG A 51 -10.80 -20.83 -3.77
N VAL A 52 -10.38 -20.33 -4.94
CA VAL A 52 -10.07 -18.92 -5.16
C VAL A 52 -11.32 -18.06 -4.96
N SER A 53 -12.44 -18.44 -5.56
CA SER A 53 -13.72 -17.78 -5.39
C SER A 53 -14.20 -17.82 -3.93
N TYR A 54 -14.05 -18.94 -3.24
CA TYR A 54 -14.42 -19.09 -1.84
C TYR A 54 -13.57 -18.20 -0.94
N GLU A 55 -12.25 -18.21 -1.08
CA GLU A 55 -11.37 -17.39 -0.24
C GLU A 55 -11.47 -15.89 -0.58
N LEU A 56 -11.79 -15.51 -1.82
CA LEU A 56 -12.17 -14.13 -2.15
C LEU A 56 -13.49 -13.74 -1.50
N THR A 57 -14.48 -14.62 -1.54
CA THR A 57 -15.79 -14.39 -0.91
C THR A 57 -15.65 -14.26 0.61
N GLN A 58 -14.82 -15.09 1.23
CA GLN A 58 -14.48 -15.01 2.66
C GLN A 58 -13.64 -13.77 2.98
N GLY A 59 -12.68 -13.41 2.12
CA GLY A 59 -11.93 -12.17 2.25
C GLY A 59 -12.86 -10.95 2.21
N ILE A 60 -13.68 -10.83 1.18
CA ILE A 60 -14.65 -9.74 1.02
C ILE A 60 -15.62 -9.71 2.20
N SER A 61 -16.12 -10.86 2.67
CA SER A 61 -17.02 -10.92 3.82
C SER A 61 -16.36 -10.45 5.12
N GLN A 62 -15.02 -10.56 5.23
CA GLN A 62 -14.24 -10.06 6.35
C GLN A 62 -13.72 -8.62 6.13
N GLY A 63 -13.87 -8.06 4.92
CA GLY A 63 -13.27 -6.78 4.53
C GLY A 63 -11.75 -6.88 4.30
N ALA A 64 -11.29 -8.05 3.87
CA ALA A 64 -9.92 -8.35 3.49
C ALA A 64 -9.81 -8.63 1.99
N ILE A 65 -8.70 -8.22 1.38
CA ILE A 65 -8.41 -8.51 -0.03
C ILE A 65 -6.98 -9.06 -0.10
N GLY A 66 -6.81 -10.24 -0.73
CA GLY A 66 -5.51 -10.91 -0.79
C GLY A 66 -4.96 -11.35 0.57
N GLY A 67 -5.81 -11.49 1.60
CA GLY A 67 -5.36 -11.77 2.98
C GLY A 67 -4.94 -10.52 3.76
N ILE A 68 -4.98 -9.32 3.14
CA ILE A 68 -4.75 -8.05 3.84
C ILE A 68 -6.06 -7.55 4.43
N PRO A 69 -6.15 -7.34 5.76
CA PRO A 69 -7.38 -6.90 6.42
C PRO A 69 -7.60 -5.40 6.22
N LEU A 70 -8.09 -5.01 5.03
CA LEU A 70 -8.35 -3.60 4.68
C LEU A 70 -9.32 -2.93 5.65
N ARG A 71 -10.28 -3.67 6.21
CA ARG A 71 -11.16 -3.20 7.28
C ARG A 71 -10.39 -2.67 8.48
N ASP A 72 -9.33 -3.35 8.89
CA ASP A 72 -8.53 -2.97 10.06
C ASP A 72 -7.62 -1.78 9.75
N HIS A 73 -7.11 -1.71 8.51
CA HIS A 73 -6.26 -0.59 8.07
C HIS A 73 -7.04 0.71 7.88
N PHE A 74 -8.26 0.62 7.36
CA PHE A 74 -9.10 1.78 7.01
C PHE A 74 -10.32 1.92 7.92
N GLN A 75 -10.31 1.35 9.13
CA GLN A 75 -11.48 1.31 10.01
C GLN A 75 -12.12 2.68 10.20
N ARG A 76 -11.30 3.73 10.41
CA ARG A 76 -11.77 5.10 10.64
C ARG A 76 -12.37 5.69 9.37
N SER A 77 -11.65 5.57 8.25
CA SER A 77 -12.11 6.01 6.94
C SER A 77 -13.43 5.33 6.53
N LEU A 78 -13.53 4.01 6.74
CA LEU A 78 -14.71 3.22 6.39
C LEU A 78 -15.93 3.58 7.23
N HIS A 79 -15.75 3.72 8.55
CA HIS A 79 -16.82 4.17 9.44
C HIS A 79 -17.35 5.54 9.01
N ARG A 80 -16.46 6.44 8.55
CA ARG A 80 -16.85 7.79 8.14
C ARG A 80 -17.58 7.83 6.79
N ILE A 81 -17.12 7.06 5.80
CA ILE A 81 -17.72 7.02 4.45
C ILE A 81 -19.03 6.22 4.42
N TYR A 82 -19.07 5.08 5.10
CA TYR A 82 -20.18 4.14 5.02
C TYR A 82 -21.09 4.11 6.26
N GLY A 83 -20.74 4.86 7.31
CA GLY A 83 -21.39 4.86 8.61
C GLY A 83 -21.11 3.61 9.44
N ASP A 84 -21.79 3.49 10.59
CA ASP A 84 -21.75 2.33 11.51
C ASP A 84 -22.42 1.05 10.98
N ARG A 85 -22.46 0.87 9.66
CA ARG A 85 -23.05 -0.32 9.06
C ARG A 85 -22.13 -1.51 9.31
N HIS A 86 -22.66 -2.59 9.86
CA HIS A 86 -21.89 -3.82 10.12
C HIS A 86 -21.19 -4.37 8.86
N ASN A 87 -21.73 -4.04 7.68
CA ASN A 87 -21.23 -4.45 6.36
C ASN A 87 -20.42 -3.36 5.64
N ALA A 88 -20.01 -2.28 6.31
CA ALA A 88 -19.25 -1.17 5.72
C ALA A 88 -17.99 -1.66 4.98
N GLY A 89 -17.18 -2.51 5.62
CA GLY A 89 -15.99 -3.10 5.00
C GLY A 89 -16.30 -3.99 3.79
N GLN A 90 -17.39 -4.77 3.85
CA GLN A 90 -17.83 -5.61 2.74
C GLN A 90 -18.27 -4.77 1.53
N ARG A 91 -19.05 -3.71 1.79
CA ARG A 91 -19.52 -2.78 0.76
C ARG A 91 -18.37 -2.03 0.11
N ALA A 92 -17.39 -1.59 0.90
CA ALA A 92 -16.20 -0.91 0.40
C ALA A 92 -15.32 -1.84 -0.43
N ALA A 93 -15.07 -3.08 0.05
CA ALA A 93 -14.32 -4.08 -0.70
C ALA A 93 -15.00 -4.43 -2.03
N ALA A 94 -16.33 -4.64 -2.02
CA ALA A 94 -17.09 -4.89 -3.24
C ALA A 94 -17.08 -3.69 -4.19
N GLY A 95 -17.19 -2.46 -3.66
CA GLY A 95 -17.08 -1.23 -4.44
C GLY A 95 -15.71 -1.08 -5.11
N PHE A 96 -14.63 -1.32 -4.36
CA PHE A 96 -13.27 -1.29 -4.86
C PHE A 96 -13.05 -2.29 -6.00
N LEU A 97 -13.49 -3.54 -5.84
CA LEU A 97 -13.36 -4.58 -6.87
C LEU A 97 -14.14 -4.28 -8.16
N ARG A 98 -15.19 -3.45 -8.07
CA ARG A 98 -15.94 -2.95 -9.25
C ARG A 98 -15.34 -1.70 -9.86
N SER A 99 -14.40 -1.05 -9.18
CA SER A 99 -13.78 0.19 -9.61
C SER A 99 -12.54 -0.06 -10.48
N ASN A 100 -12.16 0.94 -11.26
CA ASN A 100 -10.92 0.93 -12.04
C ASN A 100 -9.66 0.87 -11.16
N HIS A 101 -9.74 1.23 -9.86
CA HIS A 101 -8.62 1.17 -8.94
C HIS A 101 -8.16 -0.26 -8.63
N SER A 102 -9.02 -1.26 -8.84
CA SER A 102 -8.66 -2.68 -8.65
C SER A 102 -7.73 -3.22 -9.74
N VAL A 103 -7.66 -2.55 -10.91
CA VAL A 103 -6.89 -3.00 -12.07
C VAL A 103 -5.39 -2.88 -11.81
N GLY A 104 -4.62 -3.94 -12.10
CA GLY A 104 -3.16 -3.93 -11.94
C GLY A 104 -2.65 -3.96 -10.49
N VAL A 105 -3.55 -4.24 -9.54
CA VAL A 105 -3.22 -4.37 -8.12
C VAL A 105 -2.63 -5.75 -7.83
N ASP A 106 -1.48 -5.75 -7.16
CA ASP A 106 -0.85 -6.94 -6.64
C ASP A 106 -1.24 -7.13 -5.18
N MET A 107 -2.17 -8.05 -4.98
CA MET A 107 -2.75 -8.35 -3.67
C MET A 107 -1.93 -9.37 -2.88
N LEU A 108 -0.97 -10.06 -3.53
CA LEU A 108 -0.20 -11.17 -2.97
C LEU A 108 1.31 -10.89 -2.91
N GLY A 109 1.77 -9.75 -3.47
CA GLY A 109 3.19 -9.39 -3.56
C GLY A 109 3.98 -10.26 -4.55
N LEU A 110 3.30 -10.82 -5.56
CA LEU A 110 3.88 -11.83 -6.45
C LEU A 110 4.32 -11.27 -7.82
N ARG A 111 3.90 -10.05 -8.18
CA ARG A 111 3.94 -9.56 -9.56
C ARG A 111 4.49 -8.16 -9.73
N GLN A 112 5.06 -7.56 -8.68
CA GLN A 112 5.53 -6.17 -8.71
C GLN A 112 4.41 -5.19 -9.13
N GLY A 113 3.15 -5.56 -8.91
CA GLY A 113 2.02 -4.65 -9.15
C GLY A 113 1.88 -3.65 -8.01
N ARG A 114 0.87 -2.80 -8.11
CA ARG A 114 0.59 -1.79 -7.08
C ARG A 114 0.09 -2.46 -5.81
N SER A 115 0.53 -2.01 -4.65
CA SER A 115 0.01 -2.48 -3.36
C SER A 115 -1.52 -2.32 -3.28
N VAL A 116 -2.20 -3.36 -2.79
CA VAL A 116 -3.66 -3.31 -2.53
C VAL A 116 -4.02 -2.26 -1.49
N ILE A 117 -3.15 -1.98 -0.52
CA ILE A 117 -3.38 -0.93 0.49
C ILE A 117 -3.38 0.44 -0.20
N GLU A 118 -2.41 0.69 -1.08
CA GLU A 118 -2.33 1.94 -1.82
C GLU A 118 -3.53 2.12 -2.76
N ALA A 119 -3.86 1.09 -3.54
CA ALA A 119 -4.95 1.14 -4.50
C ALA A 119 -6.31 1.33 -3.81
N PHE A 120 -6.53 0.68 -2.67
CA PHE A 120 -7.74 0.85 -1.89
C PHE A 120 -7.82 2.24 -1.27
N GLY A 121 -6.70 2.80 -0.79
CA GLY A 121 -6.67 4.17 -0.29
C GLY A 121 -7.04 5.19 -1.36
N ASP A 122 -6.54 5.06 -2.58
CA ASP A 122 -6.94 5.91 -3.72
C ASP A 122 -8.43 5.76 -4.03
N PHE A 123 -8.94 4.53 -4.06
CA PHE A 123 -10.37 4.29 -4.25
C PHE A 123 -11.22 5.00 -3.19
N LEU A 124 -10.79 4.97 -1.92
CA LEU A 124 -11.47 5.69 -0.87
C LEU A 124 -11.37 7.20 -1.10
N MET A 125 -10.22 7.74 -1.52
CA MET A 125 -10.06 9.18 -1.83
C MET A 125 -10.96 9.68 -2.96
N ASP A 126 -11.30 8.80 -3.91
CA ASP A 126 -12.13 9.11 -5.07
C ASP A 126 -13.63 8.86 -4.82
N CYS A 127 -14.02 8.33 -3.65
CA CYS A 127 -15.42 8.27 -3.26
C CYS A 127 -16.00 9.70 -3.09
N GLU A 128 -17.22 9.93 -3.59
CA GLU A 128 -17.84 11.26 -3.60
C GLU A 128 -17.97 11.88 -2.19
N CYS A 129 -17.83 13.21 -2.10
CA CYS A 129 -18.01 14.04 -0.90
C CYS A 129 -16.96 13.90 0.22
N ILE A 130 -15.67 13.88 -0.14
CA ILE A 130 -14.56 13.88 0.82
C ILE A 130 -14.06 15.31 1.04
N ASP A 131 -14.22 15.83 2.26
CA ASP A 131 -13.59 17.07 2.70
C ASP A 131 -12.08 16.88 2.97
N GLN A 132 -11.35 17.97 3.19
CA GLN A 132 -9.90 17.89 3.44
C GLN A 132 -9.54 17.08 4.69
N ALA A 133 -10.39 17.08 5.73
CA ALA A 133 -10.12 16.34 6.95
C ALA A 133 -10.31 14.83 6.74
N HIS A 134 -11.30 14.43 5.94
CA HIS A 134 -11.49 13.04 5.52
C HIS A 134 -10.34 12.56 4.66
N ALA A 135 -9.89 13.39 3.70
CA ALA A 135 -8.75 13.04 2.87
C ALA A 135 -7.50 12.81 3.74
N ALA A 136 -7.22 13.68 4.72
CA ALA A 136 -6.09 13.50 5.63
C ALA A 136 -6.21 12.20 6.44
N GLN A 137 -7.42 11.84 6.89
CA GLN A 137 -7.65 10.58 7.61
C GLN A 137 -7.41 9.36 6.71
N ILE A 138 -7.85 9.38 5.46
CA ILE A 138 -7.61 8.29 4.50
C ILE A 138 -6.11 8.14 4.22
N GLU A 139 -5.39 9.26 4.04
CA GLU A 139 -3.94 9.25 3.86
C GLU A 139 -3.24 8.65 5.08
N HIS A 140 -3.63 9.05 6.30
CA HIS A 140 -3.07 8.49 7.53
C HIS A 140 -3.33 6.98 7.68
N ASP A 141 -4.55 6.52 7.38
CA ASP A 141 -4.92 5.11 7.41
C ASP A 141 -4.10 4.31 6.38
N LEU A 142 -3.95 4.84 5.15
CA LEU A 142 -3.14 4.27 4.08
C LEU A 142 -1.68 4.13 4.52
N LEU A 143 -1.04 5.24 4.94
CA LEU A 143 0.36 5.24 5.34
C LEU A 143 0.60 4.32 6.54
N THR A 144 -0.31 4.30 7.51
CA THR A 144 -0.24 3.38 8.66
C THR A 144 -0.31 1.92 8.22
N GLY A 145 -1.29 1.56 7.38
CA GLY A 145 -1.44 0.19 6.89
C GLY A 145 -0.23 -0.27 6.08
N LEU A 146 0.26 0.60 5.20
CA LEU A 146 1.39 0.31 4.33
C LEU A 146 2.69 0.13 5.14
N LEU A 147 3.00 1.07 6.05
CA LEU A 147 4.24 0.99 6.84
C LEU A 147 4.20 -0.15 7.86
N LYS A 148 3.04 -0.48 8.45
CA LYS A 148 2.90 -1.70 9.26
C LYS A 148 3.13 -2.97 8.46
N THR A 149 2.73 -2.99 7.19
CA THR A 149 2.99 -4.12 6.29
C THR A 149 4.48 -4.22 5.97
N LEU A 150 5.12 -3.10 5.62
CA LEU A 150 6.56 -3.00 5.34
C LEU A 150 7.42 -3.33 6.57
N THR A 151 6.90 -3.09 7.77
CA THR A 151 7.55 -3.50 9.03
C THR A 151 7.68 -5.02 9.12
N ARG A 152 6.65 -5.77 8.69
CA ARG A 152 6.64 -7.24 8.76
C ARG A 152 7.31 -7.88 7.55
N HIS A 153 7.24 -7.21 6.41
CA HIS A 153 7.77 -7.66 5.14
C HIS A 153 8.50 -6.47 4.51
N PRO A 154 9.79 -6.24 4.77
CA PRO A 154 10.51 -5.08 4.22
C PRO A 154 10.74 -5.20 2.71
N ASP A 155 10.77 -6.42 2.17
CA ASP A 155 10.91 -6.73 0.74
C ASP A 155 9.59 -7.31 0.22
N THR A 156 8.61 -6.43 -0.03
CA THR A 156 7.19 -6.80 -0.22
C THR A 156 6.84 -7.54 -1.50
N GLY A 157 7.75 -7.69 -2.47
CA GLY A 157 7.47 -8.28 -3.79
C GLY A 157 6.47 -7.48 -4.66
N PHE A 158 5.67 -6.59 -4.07
CA PHE A 158 4.90 -5.52 -4.72
C PHE A 158 5.66 -4.19 -4.75
N VAL A 159 5.30 -3.33 -5.70
CA VAL A 159 5.90 -1.99 -5.85
C VAL A 159 5.12 -0.99 -4.98
N VAL A 160 5.85 -0.30 -4.12
CA VAL A 160 5.36 0.85 -3.36
C VAL A 160 5.50 2.10 -4.24
N ARG A 161 4.37 2.69 -4.66
CA ARG A 161 4.35 3.88 -5.55
C ARG A 161 3.88 5.14 -4.84
N HIS A 162 3.45 5.04 -3.60
CA HIS A 162 2.95 6.20 -2.86
C HIS A 162 4.04 7.27 -2.72
N GLN A 163 3.72 8.50 -3.10
CA GLN A 163 4.74 9.52 -3.35
C GLN A 163 5.46 10.00 -2.10
N GLN A 164 4.79 9.92 -0.95
CA GLN A 164 5.29 10.29 0.37
C GLN A 164 5.98 9.11 1.09
N VAL A 165 6.06 7.92 0.48
CA VAL A 165 6.67 6.73 1.07
C VAL A 165 8.03 6.50 0.43
N HIS A 166 9.06 6.43 1.26
CA HIS A 166 10.44 6.35 0.83
C HIS A 166 11.15 5.22 1.54
N ARG A 167 11.92 4.44 0.76
CA ARG A 167 12.91 3.54 1.33
C ARG A 167 14.08 4.36 1.83
N THR A 168 14.50 4.14 3.08
CA THR A 168 15.60 4.86 3.74
C THR A 168 16.76 3.95 4.15
N GLY A 169 16.59 2.64 3.97
CA GLY A 169 17.61 1.62 4.17
C GLY A 169 17.16 0.27 3.63
N SER A 170 17.99 -0.77 3.81
CA SER A 170 17.67 -2.13 3.34
C SER A 170 16.38 -2.67 3.94
N THR A 171 16.11 -2.39 5.23
CA THR A 171 14.90 -2.84 5.94
C THR A 171 14.09 -1.70 6.53
N SER A 172 14.31 -0.47 6.04
CA SER A 172 13.76 0.74 6.64
C SER A 172 13.00 1.58 5.62
N TRP A 173 11.82 2.01 6.03
CA TRP A 173 10.89 2.80 5.25
C TRP A 173 10.37 3.96 6.10
N VAL A 174 10.19 5.10 5.46
CA VAL A 174 9.65 6.30 6.07
C VAL A 174 8.56 6.83 5.18
N ALA A 175 7.45 7.25 5.79
CA ALA A 175 6.49 8.11 5.14
C ALA A 175 6.19 9.33 5.99
N TYR A 176 5.63 10.34 5.34
CA TYR A 176 5.23 11.58 5.99
C TYR A 176 3.88 12.07 5.47
N SER A 177 3.17 12.83 6.30
CA SER A 177 1.92 13.51 5.98
C SER A 177 1.82 14.80 6.80
N ASP A 178 0.69 15.50 6.69
CA ASP A 178 0.40 16.75 7.35
C ASP A 178 -0.92 16.64 8.12
N ALA A 179 -0.88 16.87 9.43
CA ALA A 179 -2.08 16.88 10.26
C ALA A 179 -3.08 17.98 9.84
N ALA A 180 -2.60 19.03 9.16
CA ALA A 180 -3.43 20.11 8.66
C ALA A 180 -4.28 19.71 7.44
N GLY A 181 -3.94 18.64 6.72
CA GLY A 181 -4.67 18.21 5.53
C GLY A 181 -3.86 17.24 4.65
N ALA A 182 -4.53 16.50 3.77
CA ALA A 182 -3.87 15.54 2.88
C ALA A 182 -2.78 16.20 2.01
N LEU A 183 -1.59 15.61 1.99
CA LEU A 183 -0.43 16.20 1.34
C LEU A 183 -0.33 15.73 -0.13
N ARG A 184 -1.25 16.18 -0.98
CA ARG A 184 -1.32 15.77 -2.40
C ARG A 184 -0.16 16.28 -3.28
N ASP A 185 0.53 17.33 -2.86
CA ASP A 185 1.67 17.90 -3.56
C ASP A 185 2.99 17.58 -2.83
N THR A 186 3.81 16.72 -3.44
CA THR A 186 5.13 16.32 -2.92
C THR A 186 6.14 17.46 -2.83
N GLY A 187 5.95 18.53 -3.60
CA GLY A 187 6.82 19.71 -3.57
C GLY A 187 6.61 20.58 -2.33
N ARG A 188 5.44 20.46 -1.68
CA ARG A 188 5.07 21.24 -0.50
C ARG A 188 5.58 20.59 0.78
N ALA A 189 6.21 21.38 1.64
CA ALA A 189 6.54 20.96 3.00
C ALA A 189 5.27 20.85 3.87
N PRO A 190 5.14 19.81 4.72
CA PRO A 190 4.05 19.72 5.67
C PRO A 190 4.16 20.82 6.74
N VAL A 191 3.02 21.39 7.14
CA VAL A 191 2.91 22.45 8.16
C VAL A 191 2.84 21.86 9.56
N GLN A 192 2.09 20.77 9.73
CA GLN A 192 1.99 20.01 10.98
C GLN A 192 2.48 18.57 10.72
N PRO A 193 3.80 18.35 10.71
CA PRO A 193 4.38 17.14 10.16
C PRO A 193 4.05 15.91 11.02
N ILE A 194 3.59 14.86 10.36
CA ILE A 194 3.45 13.52 10.96
C ILE A 194 4.39 12.59 10.21
N ALA A 195 5.18 11.81 10.95
CA ALA A 195 6.03 10.77 10.38
C ALA A 195 5.48 9.38 10.71
N PHE A 196 5.68 8.46 9.76
CA PHE A 196 5.41 7.04 9.87
C PHE A 196 6.72 6.31 9.55
N VAL A 197 7.27 5.55 10.49
CA VAL A 197 8.58 4.92 10.33
C VAL A 197 8.43 3.42 10.55
N ALA A 198 8.86 2.64 9.57
CA ALA A 198 9.05 1.20 9.68
C ALA A 198 10.56 0.93 9.68
N CYS A 199 11.09 0.42 10.78
CA CYS A 199 12.52 0.17 10.92
C CYS A 199 12.74 -0.99 11.89
N ASN A 200 13.62 -1.93 11.52
CA ASN A 200 14.00 -3.08 12.35
C ASN A 200 12.79 -3.89 12.90
N GLY A 201 11.77 -4.12 12.07
CA GLY A 201 10.57 -4.84 12.49
C GLY A 201 9.67 -4.08 13.47
N ARG A 202 9.90 -2.77 13.66
CA ARG A 202 9.07 -1.89 14.50
C ARG A 202 8.41 -0.80 13.66
N PHE A 203 7.21 -0.40 14.08
CA PHE A 203 6.45 0.70 13.49
C PHE A 203 6.30 1.83 14.51
N PHE A 204 6.61 3.05 14.08
CA PHE A 204 6.45 4.28 14.85
C PHE A 204 5.62 5.28 14.07
N THR A 205 4.78 6.05 14.76
CA THR A 205 3.98 7.11 14.16
C THR A 205 3.78 8.25 15.13
N GLY A 206 3.80 9.48 14.64
CA GLY A 206 3.42 10.64 15.46
C GLY A 206 3.86 11.98 14.90
N PRO A 207 3.42 13.08 15.55
CA PRO A 207 3.88 14.42 15.24
C PRO A 207 5.39 14.55 15.47
N VAL A 208 6.09 15.16 14.53
CA VAL A 208 7.54 15.39 14.62
C VAL A 208 7.92 16.73 14.03
N ALA A 209 9.06 17.27 14.44
CA ALA A 209 9.62 18.48 13.81
C ALA A 209 9.98 18.20 12.35
N LEU A 210 9.77 19.18 11.48
CA LEU A 210 10.01 19.05 10.03
C LEU A 210 11.47 18.65 9.71
N VAL A 211 12.44 19.19 10.47
CA VAL A 211 13.86 18.84 10.34
C VAL A 211 14.15 17.36 10.65
N LEU A 212 13.37 16.72 11.52
CA LEU A 212 13.51 15.29 11.79
C LEU A 212 12.99 14.45 10.62
N ILE A 213 11.94 14.90 9.93
CA ILE A 213 11.51 14.25 8.67
C ILE A 213 12.58 14.39 7.60
N ALA A 214 13.15 15.58 7.44
CA ALA A 214 14.27 15.78 6.51
C ALA A 214 15.47 14.89 6.85
N GLY A 215 15.79 14.73 8.15
CA GLY A 215 16.84 13.82 8.62
C GLY A 215 16.56 12.35 8.33
N LEU A 216 15.31 11.90 8.50
CA LEU A 216 14.84 10.55 8.14
C LEU A 216 14.97 10.28 6.63
N LEU A 217 14.61 11.27 5.81
CA LEU A 217 14.63 11.17 4.35
C LEU A 217 16.03 11.41 3.75
N TRP A 218 17.03 11.79 4.54
CA TRP A 218 18.32 12.25 4.01
C TRP A 218 19.04 11.25 3.11
N ASN A 219 18.84 9.95 3.34
CA ASN A 219 19.43 8.86 2.54
C ASN A 219 18.42 8.22 1.58
N SER A 220 17.22 8.79 1.40
CA SER A 220 16.24 8.21 0.49
C SER A 220 16.65 8.44 -0.97
N ASP A 221 16.33 7.47 -1.82
CA ASP A 221 16.63 7.52 -3.26
C ASP A 221 16.00 8.75 -3.95
N ARG A 222 14.89 9.24 -3.41
CA ARG A 222 14.14 10.39 -3.92
C ARG A 222 13.76 11.31 -2.77
N ARG A 223 14.63 12.30 -2.50
CA ARG A 223 14.37 13.32 -1.49
C ARG A 223 13.38 14.37 -2.00
N PRO A 224 12.35 14.74 -1.23
CA PRO A 224 11.50 15.87 -1.56
C PRO A 224 12.30 17.17 -1.64
N LEU A 225 12.00 18.04 -2.62
CA LEU A 225 12.76 19.28 -2.84
C LEU A 225 12.78 20.21 -1.62
N TRP A 226 11.70 20.23 -0.84
CA TRP A 226 11.60 21.07 0.34
C TRP A 226 12.61 20.69 1.43
N THR A 227 13.24 19.51 1.41
CA THR A 227 14.29 19.17 2.39
C THR A 227 15.56 20.00 2.19
N ALA A 228 15.76 20.60 1.01
CA ALA A 228 16.93 21.42 0.70
C ALA A 228 17.00 22.74 1.48
N GLN A 229 15.93 23.13 2.17
CA GLN A 229 15.89 24.33 3.01
C GLN A 229 16.71 24.19 4.31
N PHE A 230 17.11 22.96 4.68
CA PHE A 230 17.86 22.69 5.91
C PHE A 230 19.36 22.54 5.61
N ASP A 231 20.19 23.16 6.44
CA ASP A 231 21.64 23.03 6.35
C ASP A 231 22.15 21.68 6.88
N GLU A 232 23.37 21.31 6.47
CA GLU A 232 23.97 20.02 6.81
C GLU A 232 24.14 19.81 8.34
N ASN A 233 24.43 20.85 9.10
CA ASN A 233 24.61 20.74 10.56
C ASN A 233 23.28 20.44 11.25
N SER A 234 22.21 21.12 10.85
CA SER A 234 20.85 20.86 11.34
C SER A 234 20.42 19.42 11.03
N ILE A 235 20.71 18.93 9.83
CA ILE A 235 20.43 17.56 9.44
C ILE A 235 21.29 16.56 10.23
N ALA A 236 22.57 16.82 10.44
CA ALA A 236 23.45 15.94 11.21
C ALA A 236 22.98 15.82 12.68
N ALA A 237 22.57 16.94 13.29
CA ALA A 237 21.99 16.95 14.63
C ALA A 237 20.68 16.15 14.70
N ALA A 238 19.79 16.36 13.73
CA ALA A 238 18.53 15.62 13.62
C ALA A 238 18.78 14.10 13.48
N ARG A 239 19.72 13.71 12.62
CA ARG A 239 20.10 12.30 12.42
C ARG A 239 20.70 11.69 13.69
N THR A 240 21.53 12.41 14.42
CA THR A 240 22.07 11.95 15.70
C THR A 240 20.95 11.67 16.71
N ALA A 241 19.96 12.55 16.79
CA ALA A 241 18.80 12.35 17.64
C ALA A 241 17.95 11.14 17.21
N LEU A 242 17.71 10.97 15.90
CA LEU A 242 16.98 9.82 15.35
C LEU A 242 17.70 8.49 15.60
N ALA A 243 19.03 8.47 15.45
CA ALA A 243 19.86 7.29 15.73
C ALA A 243 19.80 6.92 17.22
N SER A 244 19.85 7.91 18.13
CA SER A 244 19.70 7.68 19.57
C SER A 244 18.35 7.05 19.97
N LYS A 245 17.32 7.21 19.11
CA LYS A 245 15.99 6.61 19.26
C LYS A 245 15.81 5.30 18.48
N GLY A 246 16.85 4.85 17.76
CA GLY A 246 16.81 3.65 16.94
C GLY A 246 15.89 3.75 15.71
N LEU A 247 15.62 4.98 15.23
CA LEU A 247 14.77 5.22 14.06
C LEU A 247 15.55 5.16 12.75
N ILE A 248 16.86 5.39 12.81
CA ILE A 248 17.81 5.21 11.70
C ILE A 248 19.06 4.49 12.22
N GLN A 249 19.77 3.82 11.32
CA GLN A 249 21.08 3.21 11.58
C GLN A 249 22.20 4.20 11.24
#